data_AF-A0A8T3LUY0-F1
#
_entry.id   AF-A0A8T3LUY0-F1
#
_cell.length_a   1.000
_cell.length_b   1.000
_cell.length_c   1.000
_cell.angle_alpha   90.00
_cell.angle_beta   90.00
_cell.angle_gamma   90.00
#
_symmetry.space_group_name_H-M   'P 1'
#
loop_
_entity.id
_entity.type
_entity.pdbx_description
1 polymer ?
#
loop_
_entity_poly.entity_id
_entity_poly.type
_entity_poly.pdbx_seq_one_letter_code
_entity_poly.pdbx_strand_id
1 'polypeptide(L)'
;MSFLRRKKQQAPTPPPPTPVQEEVKAQEYGLRISLVARSSDGLRLQAAPAVAAAIPGIVEPLSQTSVEIIEPLPLEYSDASPAIERFNEVQQWVLARREVSPIGRHGLYVLEMTDALDMTVDTFSCGLLHGEIDTSGYPDYNAIVGGLASHWDELSGELIVRAVVGWGGKGLRGDTERIGQKLLSSLYQQVVASGYSLGEAEQARLPSIGGRPGLNCAHCGYEAGSASAFYCPKCGMRMSRGA
;
A
#
# COMPACT_ATOMS: atom_id res chain seq x y z
N MET A 1 77.65 72.89 -0.68
CA MET A 1 76.84 72.53 0.50
C MET A 1 75.54 71.90 0.05
N SER A 2 75.48 70.58 -0.09
CA SER A 2 74.23 69.85 -0.33
C SER A 2 74.29 68.56 0.48
N PHE A 3 73.43 68.50 1.49
CA PHE A 3 73.40 67.46 2.53
C PHE A 3 72.81 66.17 1.97
N LEU A 4 73.55 65.05 2.11
CA LEU A 4 73.06 63.71 1.86
C LEU A 4 71.93 63.36 2.86
N ARG A 5 70.67 63.46 2.42
CA ARG A 5 69.52 62.92 3.15
C ARG A 5 69.53 61.39 3.06
N ARG A 6 69.75 60.73 4.20
CA ARG A 6 69.59 59.27 4.36
C ARG A 6 68.13 58.90 4.10
N LYS A 7 67.87 58.09 3.07
CA LYS A 7 66.53 57.57 2.75
C LYS A 7 66.12 56.60 3.86
N LYS A 8 65.11 56.95 4.66
CA LYS A 8 64.56 56.08 5.72
C LYS A 8 63.92 54.87 5.05
N GLN A 9 64.47 53.68 5.27
CA GLN A 9 63.89 52.43 4.77
C GLN A 9 62.51 52.23 5.40
N GLN A 10 61.48 52.27 4.57
CA GLN A 10 60.11 52.01 4.97
C GLN A 10 59.95 50.49 5.03
N ALA A 11 59.63 49.96 6.23
CA ALA A 11 59.38 48.54 6.40
C ALA A 11 58.17 48.12 5.53
N PRO A 12 58.23 46.97 4.84
CA PRO A 12 57.13 46.53 4.00
C PRO A 12 55.89 46.26 4.87
N THR A 13 54.75 46.80 4.44
CA THR A 13 53.44 46.52 5.05
C THR A 13 53.15 45.02 4.94
N PRO A 14 52.69 44.33 6.00
CA PRO A 14 52.39 42.91 5.91
C PRO A 14 51.28 42.68 4.87
N PRO A 15 51.39 41.60 4.07
CA PRO A 15 50.38 41.30 3.06
C PRO A 15 49.01 41.06 3.72
N PRO A 16 47.90 41.43 3.06
CA PRO A 16 46.56 41.19 3.57
C PRO A 16 46.35 39.68 3.79
N PRO A 17 45.68 39.27 4.88
CA PRO A 17 45.47 37.85 5.17
C PRO A 17 44.70 37.20 4.04
N THR A 18 45.24 36.11 3.50
CA THR A 18 44.57 35.29 2.49
C THR A 18 43.33 34.66 3.14
N PRO A 19 42.12 34.82 2.57
CA PRO A 19 40.95 34.16 3.12
C PRO A 19 41.17 32.64 3.03
N VAL A 20 41.30 32.00 4.18
CA VAL A 20 41.30 30.54 4.28
C VAL A 20 39.88 30.11 3.97
N GLN A 21 39.65 29.61 2.76
CA GLN A 21 38.40 28.92 2.46
C GLN A 21 38.43 27.62 3.27
N GLU A 22 37.73 27.60 4.40
CA GLU A 22 37.45 26.35 5.11
C GLU A 22 36.70 25.43 4.16
N GLU A 23 37.34 24.32 3.81
CA GLU A 23 36.71 23.25 3.05
C GLU A 23 35.58 22.67 3.89
N VAL A 24 34.34 22.98 3.52
CA VAL A 24 33.16 22.41 4.17
C VAL A 24 33.13 20.92 3.84
N LYS A 25 33.48 20.08 4.81
CA LYS A 25 33.33 18.62 4.70
C LYS A 25 31.85 18.27 4.76
N ALA A 26 31.19 18.26 3.61
CA ALA A 26 29.79 17.86 3.49
C ALA A 26 29.65 16.36 3.78
N GLN A 27 28.69 16.00 4.62
CA GLN A 27 28.24 14.64 4.83
C GLN A 27 26.92 14.46 4.10
N GLU A 28 26.86 13.50 3.18
CA GLU A 28 25.66 13.19 2.42
C GLU A 28 24.92 12.02 3.07
N TYR A 29 23.62 12.20 3.31
CA TYR A 29 22.72 11.17 3.81
C TYR A 29 21.56 11.04 2.84
N GLY A 30 21.32 9.83 2.34
CA GLY A 30 20.26 9.55 1.38
C GLY A 30 19.61 8.21 1.65
N LEU A 31 18.29 8.16 1.51
CA LEU A 31 17.51 6.92 1.56
C LEU A 31 16.60 6.89 0.34
N ARG A 32 16.66 5.81 -0.42
CA ARG A 32 15.75 5.54 -1.53
C ARG A 32 15.05 4.22 -1.29
N ILE A 33 13.73 4.30 -1.15
CA ILE A 33 12.84 3.15 -1.04
C ILE A 33 12.05 3.10 -2.34
N SER A 34 11.99 1.92 -2.96
CA SER A 34 11.15 1.68 -4.12
C SER A 34 10.12 0.62 -3.75
N LEU A 35 8.84 1.01 -3.80
CA LEU A 35 7.71 0.12 -3.59
C LEU A 35 7.03 -0.11 -4.94
N VAL A 36 6.67 -1.35 -5.23
CA VAL A 36 6.02 -1.75 -6.47
C VAL A 36 4.84 -2.65 -6.13
N ALA A 37 3.71 -2.40 -6.76
CA ALA A 37 2.55 -3.26 -6.70
C ALA A 37 1.98 -3.47 -8.10
N ARG A 38 1.34 -4.61 -8.29
CA ARG A 38 0.56 -4.92 -9.50
C ARG A 38 -0.78 -5.50 -9.08
N SER A 39 -1.83 -5.07 -9.76
CA SER A 39 -3.19 -5.59 -9.63
C SER A 39 -3.62 -6.16 -10.97
N SER A 40 -4.43 -7.22 -10.94
CA SER A 40 -5.16 -7.69 -12.12
C SER A 40 -6.43 -6.87 -12.33
N ASP A 41 -7.09 -7.12 -13.46
CA ASP A 41 -8.50 -6.79 -13.63
C ASP A 41 -9.35 -7.54 -12.59
N GLY A 42 -10.54 -7.00 -12.30
CA GLY A 42 -11.48 -7.57 -11.35
C GLY A 42 -12.29 -8.68 -12.01
N LEU A 43 -12.62 -9.71 -11.24
CA LEU A 43 -13.56 -10.75 -11.62
C LEU A 43 -14.82 -10.64 -10.77
N ARG A 44 -15.97 -10.77 -11.41
CA ARG A 44 -17.27 -10.87 -10.72
C ARG A 44 -17.49 -12.29 -10.24
N LEU A 45 -17.79 -12.45 -8.97
CA LEU A 45 -18.12 -13.71 -8.34
C LEU A 45 -19.55 -13.67 -7.82
N GLN A 46 -20.17 -14.85 -7.73
CA GLN A 46 -21.55 -14.97 -7.25
C GLN A 46 -21.75 -14.31 -5.88
N ALA A 47 -22.91 -13.66 -5.72
CA ALA A 47 -23.33 -12.98 -4.50
C ALA A 47 -23.71 -13.98 -3.38
N ALA A 48 -22.74 -14.72 -2.85
CA ALA A 48 -22.95 -15.75 -1.84
C ALA A 48 -21.87 -15.70 -0.74
N PRO A 49 -22.24 -15.70 0.55
CA PRO A 49 -21.27 -15.71 1.66
C PRO A 49 -20.29 -16.89 1.60
N ALA A 50 -20.74 -18.05 1.10
CA ALA A 50 -19.89 -19.22 0.91
C ALA A 50 -18.76 -18.99 -0.11
N VAL A 51 -18.98 -18.13 -1.11
CA VAL A 51 -17.96 -17.78 -2.11
C VAL A 51 -16.91 -16.87 -1.50
N ALA A 52 -17.32 -15.88 -0.70
CA ALA A 52 -16.39 -15.04 0.06
C ALA A 52 -15.51 -15.88 1.02
N ALA A 53 -16.12 -16.85 1.71
CA ALA A 53 -15.41 -17.76 2.60
C ALA A 53 -14.44 -18.72 1.87
N ALA A 54 -14.61 -18.92 0.56
CA ALA A 54 -13.73 -19.78 -0.25
C ALA A 54 -12.48 -19.05 -0.75
N ILE A 55 -12.45 -17.71 -0.76
CA ILE A 55 -11.34 -16.90 -1.29
C ILE A 55 -9.97 -17.28 -0.70
N PRO A 56 -9.82 -17.47 0.64
CA PRO A 56 -8.53 -17.84 1.21
C PRO A 56 -7.98 -19.16 0.63
N GLY A 57 -8.86 -20.14 0.39
CA GLY A 57 -8.50 -21.43 -0.21
C GLY A 57 -8.08 -21.34 -1.68
N ILE A 58 -8.41 -20.25 -2.37
CA ILE A 58 -7.91 -19.97 -3.74
C ILE A 58 -6.47 -19.46 -3.69
N VAL A 59 -6.10 -18.73 -2.63
CA VAL A 59 -4.74 -18.18 -2.43
C VAL A 59 -3.78 -19.24 -1.88
N GLU A 60 -4.28 -20.11 -1.00
CA GLU A 60 -3.50 -21.09 -0.24
C GLU A 60 -2.52 -21.93 -1.09
N PRO A 61 -2.86 -22.44 -2.29
CA PRO A 61 -1.93 -23.23 -3.10
C PRO A 61 -0.70 -22.45 -3.61
N LEU A 62 -0.76 -21.12 -3.62
CA LEU A 62 0.32 -20.24 -4.07
C LEU A 62 1.09 -19.59 -2.92
N SER A 63 0.58 -19.67 -1.69
CA SER A 63 1.23 -19.05 -0.54
C SER A 63 2.24 -20.00 0.12
N GLN A 64 3.36 -19.44 0.56
CA GLN A 64 4.40 -20.11 1.35
C GLN A 64 4.09 -20.09 2.85
N THR A 65 3.08 -19.31 3.26
CA THR A 65 2.65 -19.14 4.65
C THR A 65 1.15 -19.38 4.76
N SER A 66 0.62 -19.44 5.98
CA SER A 66 -0.84 -19.43 6.16
C SER A 66 -1.43 -18.14 5.59
N VAL A 67 -2.56 -18.26 4.90
CA VAL A 67 -3.28 -17.10 4.35
C VAL A 67 -3.99 -16.38 5.51
N GLU A 68 -3.65 -15.11 5.69
CA GLU A 68 -4.28 -14.21 6.66
C GLU A 68 -5.42 -13.46 5.98
N ILE A 69 -6.59 -13.42 6.61
CA ILE A 69 -7.74 -12.63 6.15
C ILE A 69 -7.74 -11.33 6.93
N ILE A 70 -7.60 -10.23 6.21
CA ILE A 70 -7.60 -8.88 6.75
C ILE A 70 -8.89 -8.20 6.34
N GLU A 71 -9.74 -7.95 7.32
CA GLU A 71 -11.05 -7.32 7.13
C GLU A 71 -10.91 -5.81 6.84
N PRO A 72 -11.92 -5.18 6.20
CA PRO A 72 -11.88 -3.75 5.91
C PRO A 72 -11.88 -2.92 7.21
N LEU A 73 -11.18 -1.79 7.17
CA LEU A 73 -10.96 -0.87 8.30
C LEU A 73 -12.26 -0.53 9.01
N PRO A 74 -12.29 -0.63 10.35
CA PRO A 74 -13.36 -0.05 11.16
C PRO A 74 -13.56 1.44 10.82
N LEU A 75 -14.80 1.93 10.94
CA LEU A 75 -15.13 3.32 10.60
C LEU A 75 -14.32 4.35 11.39
N GLU A 76 -13.95 4.03 12.63
CA GLU A 76 -13.10 4.88 13.47
C GLU A 76 -11.67 5.08 12.91
N TYR A 77 -11.26 4.26 11.94
CA TYR A 77 -9.96 4.34 11.26
C TYR A 77 -10.12 4.59 9.75
N SER A 78 -11.23 5.16 9.29
CA SER A 78 -11.46 5.41 7.85
C SER A 78 -10.39 6.25 7.17
N ASP A 79 -9.79 7.17 7.93
CA ASP A 79 -8.74 8.09 7.44
C ASP A 79 -7.32 7.55 7.66
N ALA A 80 -7.19 6.33 8.21
CA ALA A 80 -5.89 5.76 8.54
C ALA A 80 -5.07 5.47 7.27
N SER A 81 -3.87 6.03 7.19
CA SER A 81 -3.00 5.96 6.01
C SER A 81 -1.55 5.68 6.40
N PRO A 82 -0.81 4.85 5.63
CA PRO A 82 0.62 4.60 5.89
C PRO A 82 1.54 5.78 5.55
N ALA A 83 1.00 6.88 5.02
CA ALA A 83 1.73 8.07 4.60
C ALA A 83 2.44 8.78 5.78
N ILE A 84 3.77 8.78 5.78
CA ILE A 84 4.58 9.26 6.92
C ILE A 84 4.49 10.78 7.12
N GLU A 85 4.22 11.54 6.05
CA GLU A 85 4.00 12.98 6.10
C GLU A 85 2.72 13.38 6.87
N ARG A 86 1.85 12.40 7.15
CA ARG A 86 0.54 12.54 7.75
C ARG A 86 0.51 11.83 9.11
N PHE A 87 1.09 12.50 10.11
CA PHE A 87 1.41 11.87 11.40
C PHE A 87 0.20 11.29 12.15
N ASN A 88 -0.95 11.96 12.08
CA ASN A 88 -2.16 11.47 12.75
C ASN A 88 -2.71 10.23 12.02
N GLU A 89 -2.78 10.28 10.69
CA GLU A 89 -3.26 9.16 9.88
C GLU A 89 -2.35 7.92 10.02
N VAL A 90 -1.02 8.10 10.09
CA VAL A 90 -0.09 6.98 10.29
C VAL A 90 -0.16 6.39 11.70
N GLN A 91 -0.42 7.20 12.73
CA GLN A 91 -0.68 6.67 14.07
C GLN A 91 -1.94 5.81 14.09
N GLN A 92 -3.03 6.29 13.48
CA GLN A 92 -4.26 5.51 13.32
C GLN A 92 -4.00 4.24 12.51
N TRP A 93 -3.17 4.33 11.47
CA TRP A 93 -2.79 3.17 10.65
C TRP A 93 -2.12 2.08 11.47
N VAL A 94 -1.13 2.44 12.29
CA VAL A 94 -0.43 1.53 13.19
C VAL A 94 -1.38 0.91 14.22
N LEU A 95 -2.26 1.71 14.82
CA LEU A 95 -3.23 1.23 15.81
C LEU A 95 -4.22 0.22 15.21
N ALA A 96 -4.76 0.52 14.02
CA ALA A 96 -5.72 -0.32 13.32
C ALA A 96 -5.12 -1.67 12.90
N ARG A 97 -3.80 -1.77 12.72
CA ARG A 97 -3.11 -2.94 12.16
C ARG A 97 -2.23 -3.67 13.19
N ARG A 98 -2.37 -3.35 14.47
CA ARG A 98 -1.54 -3.91 15.55
C ARG A 98 -1.65 -5.44 15.68
N GLU A 99 -2.81 -6.00 15.36
CA GLU A 99 -3.09 -7.44 15.45
C GLU A 99 -2.72 -8.19 14.15
N VAL A 100 -2.40 -7.46 13.08
CA VAL A 100 -2.04 -8.05 11.79
C VAL A 100 -0.62 -8.61 11.84
N SER A 101 -0.40 -9.76 11.21
CA SER A 101 0.91 -10.40 11.16
C SER A 101 1.98 -9.48 10.53
N PRO A 102 3.28 -9.71 10.77
CA PRO A 102 4.34 -8.95 10.10
C PRO A 102 4.24 -8.98 8.56
N ILE A 103 3.85 -10.13 7.99
CA ILE A 103 3.63 -10.29 6.54
C ILE A 103 2.45 -9.44 6.08
N GLY A 104 1.32 -9.55 6.77
CA GLY A 104 0.12 -8.76 6.48
C GLY A 104 0.41 -7.26 6.59
N ARG A 105 1.07 -6.80 7.66
CA ARG A 105 1.45 -5.39 7.84
C ARG A 105 2.37 -4.87 6.74
N HIS A 106 3.37 -5.66 6.34
CA HIS A 106 4.23 -5.29 5.22
C HIS A 106 3.44 -5.22 3.92
N GLY A 107 2.59 -6.20 3.65
CA GLY A 107 1.70 -6.21 2.48
C GLY A 107 0.79 -4.98 2.44
N LEU A 108 0.09 -4.68 3.53
CA LEU A 108 -0.74 -3.48 3.67
C LEU A 108 0.07 -2.22 3.44
N TYR A 109 1.26 -2.10 4.04
CA TYR A 109 2.12 -0.93 3.86
C TYR A 109 2.48 -0.73 2.39
N VAL A 110 2.93 -1.76 1.68
CA VAL A 110 3.30 -1.67 0.27
C VAL A 110 2.07 -1.37 -0.61
N LEU A 111 0.96 -2.07 -0.40
CA LEU A 111 -0.20 -2.02 -1.27
C LEU A 111 -1.04 -0.75 -1.06
N GLU A 112 -1.19 -0.28 0.18
CA GLU A 112 -1.87 1.00 0.46
C GLU A 112 -1.00 2.19 0.02
N MET A 113 0.33 2.17 0.22
CA MET A 113 1.23 3.25 -0.24
C MET A 113 1.26 3.38 -1.77
N THR A 114 0.99 2.29 -2.49
CA THR A 114 0.95 2.27 -3.97
C THR A 114 -0.46 2.40 -4.52
N ASP A 115 -1.46 2.60 -3.65
CA ASP A 115 -2.90 2.66 -3.98
C ASP A 115 -3.46 1.37 -4.59
N ALA A 116 -2.73 0.25 -4.56
CA ALA A 116 -3.18 -1.02 -5.12
C ALA A 116 -4.31 -1.68 -4.30
N LEU A 117 -4.45 -1.29 -3.02
CA LEU A 117 -5.41 -1.82 -2.07
C LEU A 117 -6.08 -0.67 -1.30
N ASP A 118 -7.40 -0.74 -1.15
CA ASP A 118 -8.20 0.22 -0.38
C ASP A 118 -8.89 -0.49 0.79
N MET A 119 -8.26 -0.44 1.95
CA MET A 119 -8.77 -1.11 3.14
C MET A 119 -10.04 -0.45 3.70
N THR A 120 -10.54 0.66 3.16
CA THR A 120 -11.86 1.18 3.58
C THR A 120 -13.00 0.23 3.17
N VAL A 121 -12.78 -0.54 2.10
CA VAL A 121 -13.80 -1.44 1.51
C VAL A 121 -13.27 -2.85 1.24
N ASP A 122 -11.99 -3.02 0.94
CA ASP A 122 -11.45 -4.31 0.55
C ASP A 122 -11.21 -5.23 1.76
N THR A 123 -11.64 -6.47 1.61
CA THR A 123 -11.15 -7.61 2.40
C THR A 123 -9.96 -8.21 1.68
N PHE A 124 -8.86 -8.43 2.39
CA PHE A 124 -7.61 -8.90 1.78
C PHE A 124 -7.21 -10.27 2.33
N SER A 125 -7.26 -11.29 1.48
CA SER A 125 -6.72 -12.63 1.76
C SER A 125 -5.28 -12.68 1.29
N CYS A 126 -4.33 -12.61 2.21
CA CYS A 126 -2.92 -12.36 1.90
C CYS A 126 -1.96 -13.39 2.48
N GLY A 127 -0.80 -13.53 1.86
CA GLY A 127 0.29 -14.32 2.38
C GLY A 127 1.63 -13.98 1.70
N LEU A 128 2.69 -14.60 2.17
CA LEU A 128 3.98 -14.57 1.50
C LEU A 128 3.89 -15.48 0.26
N LEU A 129 4.09 -14.93 -0.93
CA LEU A 129 4.01 -15.69 -2.18
C LEU A 129 5.39 -16.13 -2.66
N HIS A 130 6.42 -15.36 -2.31
CA HIS A 130 7.80 -15.67 -2.62
C HIS A 130 8.77 -14.91 -1.71
N GLY A 131 9.89 -15.51 -1.37
CA GLY A 131 10.99 -14.87 -0.64
C GLY A 131 11.19 -15.46 0.74
N GLU A 132 11.90 -14.71 1.58
CA GLU A 132 12.22 -15.10 2.95
C GLU A 132 11.70 -14.04 3.93
N ILE A 133 11.64 -14.43 5.20
CA ILE A 133 11.32 -13.52 6.31
C ILE A 133 12.56 -13.34 7.18
N ASP A 134 12.68 -12.17 7.78
CA ASP A 134 13.71 -11.89 8.77
C ASP A 134 13.42 -12.58 10.12
N THR A 135 14.33 -12.41 11.08
CA THR A 135 14.20 -13.01 12.41
C THR A 135 13.03 -12.45 13.24
N SER A 136 12.46 -11.32 12.83
CA SER A 136 11.24 -10.74 13.40
C SER A 136 9.97 -11.09 12.64
N GLY A 137 10.08 -11.89 11.58
CA GLY A 137 8.98 -12.37 10.75
C GLY A 137 8.59 -11.45 9.60
N TYR A 138 9.26 -10.32 9.40
CA TYR A 138 8.95 -9.41 8.30
C TYR A 138 9.52 -9.91 6.98
N PRO A 139 8.80 -9.75 5.85
CA PRO A 139 9.32 -10.07 4.53
C PRO A 139 10.60 -9.29 4.22
N ASP A 140 11.58 -9.98 3.63
CA ASP A 140 12.80 -9.34 3.15
C ASP A 140 12.51 -8.45 1.91
N TYR A 141 13.41 -7.54 1.55
CA TYR A 141 13.12 -6.49 0.54
C TYR A 141 12.81 -7.02 -0.88
N ASN A 142 13.19 -8.25 -1.17
CA ASN A 142 12.92 -8.94 -2.45
C ASN A 142 11.76 -9.94 -2.37
N ALA A 143 11.14 -10.08 -1.19
CA ALA A 143 9.97 -10.90 -1.00
C ALA A 143 8.74 -10.28 -1.67
N ILE A 144 7.83 -11.14 -2.11
CA ILE A 144 6.57 -10.77 -2.74
C ILE A 144 5.45 -11.19 -1.80
N VAL A 145 4.70 -10.21 -1.33
CA VAL A 145 3.48 -10.39 -0.55
C VAL A 145 2.29 -10.12 -1.45
N GLY A 146 1.21 -10.87 -1.29
CA GLY A 146 0.03 -10.66 -2.10
C GLY A 146 -1.05 -11.68 -1.84
N GLY A 147 -2.05 -11.67 -2.70
CA GLY A 147 -3.18 -12.58 -2.64
C GLY A 147 -4.38 -12.00 -3.39
N LEU A 148 -5.56 -12.09 -2.77
CA LEU A 148 -6.82 -11.63 -3.37
C LEU A 148 -7.43 -10.53 -2.52
N ALA A 149 -7.71 -9.39 -3.15
CA ALA A 149 -8.51 -8.32 -2.59
C ALA A 149 -9.95 -8.46 -3.10
N SER A 150 -10.92 -8.28 -2.21
CA SER A 150 -12.33 -8.39 -2.58
C SER A 150 -13.19 -7.34 -1.90
N HIS A 151 -14.23 -6.90 -2.60
CA HIS A 151 -15.29 -6.06 -2.04
C HIS A 151 -16.61 -6.37 -2.75
N TRP A 152 -17.71 -5.96 -2.14
CA TRP A 152 -19.03 -6.15 -2.71
C TRP A 152 -19.37 -5.00 -3.67
N ASP A 153 -19.88 -5.32 -4.85
CA ASP A 153 -20.35 -4.31 -5.81
C ASP A 153 -21.60 -3.62 -5.27
N GLU A 154 -21.57 -2.29 -5.22
CA GLU A 154 -22.65 -1.49 -4.63
C GLU A 154 -23.96 -1.61 -5.43
N LEU A 155 -23.89 -1.93 -6.72
CA LEU A 155 -25.05 -2.00 -7.60
C LEU A 155 -25.66 -3.41 -7.67
N SER A 156 -24.83 -4.42 -7.96
CA SER A 156 -25.31 -5.80 -8.16
C SER A 156 -25.30 -6.64 -6.89
N GLY A 157 -24.48 -6.30 -5.90
CA GLY A 157 -24.24 -7.14 -4.72
C GLY A 157 -23.37 -8.37 -5.02
N GLU A 158 -22.80 -8.46 -6.22
CA GLU A 158 -21.80 -9.46 -6.57
C GLU A 158 -20.47 -9.15 -5.89
N LEU A 159 -19.65 -10.17 -5.69
CA LEU A 159 -18.34 -10.01 -5.07
C LEU A 159 -17.32 -9.74 -6.18
N ILE A 160 -16.64 -8.59 -6.13
CA ILE A 160 -15.54 -8.28 -7.04
C ILE A 160 -14.26 -8.78 -6.38
N VAL A 161 -13.49 -9.59 -7.09
CA VAL A 161 -12.21 -10.14 -6.61
C VAL A 161 -11.11 -9.79 -7.59
N ARG A 162 -9.96 -9.35 -7.09
CA ARG A 162 -8.77 -9.06 -7.90
C ARG A 162 -7.52 -9.64 -7.27
N ALA A 163 -6.58 -10.07 -8.10
CA ALA A 163 -5.26 -10.47 -7.66
C ALA A 163 -4.41 -9.23 -7.43
N VAL A 164 -3.72 -9.17 -6.29
CA VAL A 164 -2.84 -8.05 -5.95
C VAL A 164 -1.54 -8.60 -5.38
N VAL A 165 -0.42 -8.10 -5.88
CA VAL A 165 0.92 -8.45 -5.41
C VAL A 165 1.74 -7.18 -5.20
N GLY A 166 2.58 -7.19 -4.17
CA GLY A 166 3.43 -6.07 -3.79
C GLY A 166 4.79 -6.56 -3.31
N TRP A 167 5.82 -5.79 -3.63
CA TRP A 167 7.19 -5.98 -3.17
C TRP A 167 7.90 -4.64 -3.14
N GLY A 168 9.04 -4.58 -2.45
CA GLY A 168 9.84 -3.38 -2.46
C GLY A 168 10.61 -3.15 -1.17
N GLY A 169 11.37 -2.06 -1.18
CA GLY A 169 12.32 -1.76 -0.14
C GLY A 169 13.65 -1.28 -0.70
N LYS A 170 14.74 -1.68 -0.05
CA LYS A 170 16.09 -1.28 -0.44
C LYS A 170 16.67 -2.25 -1.48
N GLY A 171 16.83 -1.78 -2.72
CA GLY A 171 17.57 -2.50 -3.75
C GLY A 171 16.78 -3.62 -4.45
N LEU A 172 15.75 -3.23 -5.22
CA LEU A 172 14.96 -4.13 -6.07
C LEU A 172 15.86 -4.97 -7.00
N ARG A 173 15.66 -6.29 -7.00
CA ARG A 173 16.31 -7.22 -7.94
C ARG A 173 15.45 -7.37 -9.20
N GLY A 174 16.08 -7.47 -10.37
CA GLY A 174 15.37 -7.60 -11.65
C GLY A 174 14.49 -8.85 -11.76
N ASP A 175 14.84 -9.95 -11.09
CA ASP A 175 14.05 -11.18 -11.11
C ASP A 175 12.72 -11.07 -10.36
N THR A 176 12.64 -10.20 -9.34
CA THR A 176 11.42 -10.01 -8.54
C THR A 176 10.26 -9.54 -9.42
N GLU A 177 10.52 -8.68 -10.40
CA GLU A 177 9.50 -8.20 -11.35
C GLU A 177 8.86 -9.35 -12.14
N ARG A 178 9.70 -10.24 -12.65
CA ARG A 178 9.28 -11.39 -13.46
C ARG A 178 8.50 -12.39 -12.61
N ILE A 179 8.96 -12.65 -11.38
CA ILE A 179 8.28 -13.56 -10.45
C ILE A 179 6.94 -12.96 -10.02
N GLY A 180 6.90 -11.66 -9.70
CA GLY A 180 5.68 -10.94 -9.33
C GLY A 180 4.61 -11.01 -10.43
N GLN A 181 5.00 -10.77 -11.69
CA GLN A 181 4.07 -10.91 -12.82
C GLN A 181 3.53 -12.35 -12.96
N LYS A 182 4.40 -13.36 -12.80
CA LYS A 182 3.98 -14.76 -12.87
C LYS A 182 2.99 -15.11 -11.75
N LEU A 183 3.26 -14.65 -10.52
CA LEU A 183 2.39 -14.87 -9.37
C LEU A 183 1.04 -14.18 -9.55
N LEU A 184 1.02 -12.94 -10.04
CA LEU A 184 -0.21 -12.21 -10.35
C LEU A 184 -1.08 -12.98 -11.35
N SER A 185 -0.49 -13.41 -12.47
CA SER A 185 -1.20 -14.24 -13.46
C SER A 185 -1.69 -15.55 -12.85
N SER A 186 -0.91 -16.18 -11.98
CA SER A 186 -1.28 -17.44 -11.34
C SER A 186 -2.48 -17.26 -10.39
N LEU A 187 -2.48 -16.21 -9.56
CA LEU A 187 -3.61 -15.88 -8.69
C LEU A 187 -4.89 -15.61 -9.50
N TYR A 188 -4.80 -14.80 -10.55
CA TYR A 188 -5.94 -14.53 -11.43
C TYR A 188 -6.51 -15.82 -12.04
N GLN A 189 -5.63 -16.68 -12.56
CA GLN A 189 -6.06 -17.96 -13.14
C GLN A 189 -6.63 -18.92 -12.10
N GLN A 190 -6.17 -18.89 -10.84
CA GLN A 190 -6.79 -19.67 -9.76
C GLN A 190 -8.23 -19.22 -9.49
N VAL A 191 -8.51 -17.92 -9.51
CA VAL A 191 -9.88 -17.40 -9.38
C VAL A 191 -10.75 -17.86 -10.55
N VAL A 192 -10.26 -17.77 -11.78
CA VAL A 192 -10.99 -18.28 -12.96
C VAL A 192 -11.24 -19.78 -12.85
N ALA A 193 -10.23 -20.56 -12.46
CA ALA A 193 -10.31 -22.01 -12.32
C ALA A 193 -11.20 -22.48 -11.16
N SER A 194 -11.46 -21.62 -10.17
CA SER A 194 -12.35 -21.93 -9.03
C SER A 194 -13.80 -22.22 -9.45
N GLY A 195 -14.21 -21.76 -10.63
CA GLY A 195 -15.58 -21.90 -11.13
C GLY A 195 -16.59 -20.93 -10.52
N TYR A 196 -16.17 -20.02 -9.63
CA TYR A 196 -17.04 -18.99 -9.05
C TYR A 196 -17.21 -17.74 -9.93
N SER A 197 -16.34 -17.57 -10.93
CA SER A 197 -16.30 -16.39 -11.79
C SER A 197 -17.50 -16.34 -12.75
N LEU A 198 -18.16 -15.20 -12.79
CA LEU A 198 -19.25 -14.84 -13.70
C LEU A 198 -18.75 -14.06 -14.92
N GLY A 199 -17.49 -13.60 -14.90
CA GLY A 199 -16.88 -12.78 -15.94
C GLY A 199 -16.03 -11.66 -15.38
N GLU A 200 -15.49 -10.84 -16.27
CA GLU A 200 -14.68 -9.66 -15.91
C GLU A 200 -15.57 -8.53 -15.36
N ALA A 201 -15.05 -7.82 -14.36
CA ALA A 201 -15.65 -6.61 -13.83
C ALA A 201 -15.19 -5.41 -14.65
N GLU A 202 -16.14 -4.62 -15.15
CA GLU A 202 -15.84 -3.37 -15.89
C GLU A 202 -15.10 -2.35 -15.02
N GLN A 203 -15.34 -2.38 -13.70
CA GLN A 203 -14.65 -1.55 -12.73
C GLN A 203 -14.24 -2.38 -11.51
N ALA A 204 -12.92 -2.54 -11.31
CA ALA A 204 -12.35 -3.38 -10.26
C ALA A 204 -12.06 -2.66 -8.94
N ARG A 205 -12.19 -1.33 -8.91
CA ARG A 205 -11.99 -0.47 -7.73
C ARG A 205 -13.11 0.55 -7.62
N LEU A 206 -13.60 0.77 -6.42
CA LEU A 206 -14.56 1.82 -6.15
C LEU A 206 -13.88 3.19 -6.31
N PRO A 207 -14.52 4.16 -6.97
CA PRO A 207 -13.99 5.51 -7.03
C PRO A 207 -13.96 6.10 -5.62
N SER A 208 -12.91 6.83 -5.25
CA SER A 208 -12.85 7.53 -3.96
C SER A 208 -14.00 8.53 -3.88
N ILE A 209 -14.98 8.30 -3.01
CA ILE A 209 -16.20 9.10 -2.99
C ILE A 209 -16.08 10.25 -1.98
N GLY A 210 -16.19 11.48 -2.47
CA GLY A 210 -16.32 12.68 -1.63
C GLY A 210 -17.68 12.70 -0.93
N GLY A 211 -17.67 12.91 0.39
CA GLY A 211 -18.80 12.79 1.31
C GLY A 211 -20.08 13.52 0.91
N ARG A 212 -20.93 12.83 0.14
CA ARG A 212 -22.33 13.19 -0.06
C ARG A 212 -23.19 12.26 0.79
N PRO A 213 -24.11 12.77 1.62
CA PRO A 213 -24.99 11.94 2.42
C PRO A 213 -26.02 11.29 1.49
N GLY A 214 -26.08 9.97 1.45
CA GLY A 214 -27.02 9.25 0.61
C GLY A 214 -27.65 8.06 1.31
N LEU A 215 -26.82 7.07 1.67
CA LEU A 215 -27.28 5.79 2.19
C LEU A 215 -26.29 5.27 3.24
N ASN A 216 -26.79 4.66 4.31
CA ASN A 216 -25.97 4.04 5.35
C ASN A 216 -26.23 2.53 5.42
N CYS A 217 -25.21 1.75 5.75
CA CYS A 217 -25.37 0.33 6.00
C CYS A 217 -25.87 0.11 7.43
N ALA A 218 -27.05 -0.48 7.59
CA ALA A 218 -27.59 -0.82 8.92
C ALA A 218 -26.77 -1.89 9.67
N HIS A 219 -25.88 -2.62 8.99
CA HIS A 219 -25.08 -3.69 9.58
C HIS A 219 -23.73 -3.18 10.12
N CYS A 220 -22.95 -2.48 9.30
CA CYS A 220 -21.60 -2.03 9.68
C CYS A 220 -21.45 -0.51 9.79
N GLY A 221 -22.50 0.27 9.53
CA GLY A 221 -22.49 1.73 9.60
C GLY A 221 -21.83 2.45 8.42
N TYR A 222 -21.36 1.72 7.39
CA TYR A 222 -20.71 2.33 6.23
C TYR A 222 -21.62 3.33 5.51
N GLU A 223 -21.09 4.51 5.23
CA GLU A 223 -21.80 5.55 4.47
C GLU A 223 -21.35 5.50 3.01
N ALA A 224 -22.28 5.18 2.10
CA ALA A 224 -21.98 5.24 0.68
C ALA A 224 -22.05 6.69 0.21
N GLY A 225 -21.02 7.13 -0.50
CA GLY A 225 -21.03 8.45 -1.12
C GLY A 225 -21.88 8.54 -2.40
N SER A 226 -22.40 7.41 -2.90
CA SER A 226 -23.35 7.37 -4.01
C SER A 226 -24.78 7.05 -3.54
N ALA A 227 -25.75 7.84 -4.00
CA ALA A 227 -27.17 7.57 -3.78
C ALA A 227 -27.69 6.35 -4.57
N SER A 228 -26.89 5.81 -5.50
CA SER A 228 -27.23 4.60 -6.27
C SER A 228 -26.77 3.30 -5.59
N ALA A 229 -26.04 3.36 -4.47
CA ALA A 229 -25.51 2.17 -3.79
C ALA A 229 -26.64 1.34 -3.15
N PHE A 230 -26.98 0.18 -3.71
CA PHE A 230 -27.98 -0.73 -3.15
C PHE A 230 -27.40 -1.68 -2.11
N TYR A 231 -26.11 -2.04 -2.23
CA TYR A 231 -25.39 -2.93 -1.33
C TYR A 231 -24.17 -2.24 -0.73
N CYS A 232 -23.83 -2.62 0.50
CA CYS A 232 -22.66 -2.13 1.21
C CYS A 232 -21.39 -2.81 0.66
N PRO A 233 -20.38 -2.05 0.21
CA PRO A 233 -19.17 -2.64 -0.36
C PRO A 233 -18.32 -3.39 0.67
N LYS A 234 -18.45 -3.03 1.95
CA LYS A 234 -17.74 -3.65 3.06
C LYS A 234 -18.32 -5.01 3.50
N CYS A 235 -19.64 -5.20 3.44
CA CYS A 235 -20.27 -6.39 4.03
C CYS A 235 -21.36 -7.05 3.17
N GLY A 236 -21.67 -6.51 1.98
CA GLY A 236 -22.67 -7.06 1.07
C GLY A 236 -24.13 -6.89 1.52
N MET A 237 -24.38 -6.31 2.70
CA MET A 237 -25.73 -6.06 3.19
C MET A 237 -26.41 -4.93 2.42
N ARG A 238 -27.73 -5.01 2.26
CA ARG A 238 -28.51 -3.94 1.63
C ARG A 238 -28.37 -2.64 2.41
N MET A 239 -28.18 -1.55 1.68
CA MET A 239 -28.12 -0.21 2.23
C MET A 239 -29.52 0.24 2.68
N SER A 240 -29.60 0.88 3.84
CA SER A 240 -30.81 1.58 4.27
C SER A 240 -30.76 3.04 3.79
N ARG A 241 -31.92 3.57 3.39
CA ARG A 241 -32.06 5.02 3.28
C ARG A 241 -31.94 5.59 4.68
N GLY A 242 -31.00 6.51 4.89
CA GLY A 242 -30.89 7.24 6.14
C GLY A 242 -32.24 7.88 6.46
N ALA A 243 -32.71 7.71 7.69
CA ALA A 243 -33.91 8.38 8.20
C ALA A 243 -33.69 9.88 8.31
#